data_AF-A0A922PTK0-F1
#
_entry.id   AF-A0A922PTK0-F1
#
_cell.length_a   1.000
_cell.length_b   1.000
_cell.length_c   1.000
_cell.angle_alpha   90.00
_cell.angle_beta   90.00
_cell.angle_gamma   90.00
#
_symmetry.space_group_name_H-M   'P 1'
#
loop_
_entity.id
_entity.type
_entity.pdbx_description
1 polymer ?
#
loop_
_entity_poly.entity_id
_entity_poly.type
_entity_poly.pdbx_seq_one_letter_code
_entity_poly.pdbx_strand_id
1 'polypeptide(L)'
;MDIFWGKKTIEYRSWSTNYRGDLLICGTAKKVHGGIPGYATCVAKLVKIDRYGDHDYGWRLAPFGLSGSYWIEPIPVKGQLGLFNVDDHLIKPAPVTGPQDVVAKRWFTEVVAPLIY
;
A
#
# COMPACT_ATOMS: atom_id res chain seq x y z
N MET A 1 5.12 -6.72 -1.79
CA MET A 1 4.07 -6.89 -2.81
C MET A 1 2.76 -7.45 -2.27
N ASP A 2 2.74 -8.23 -1.18
CA ASP A 2 1.49 -8.89 -0.76
C ASP A 2 0.37 -7.95 -0.34
N ILE A 3 0.69 -6.79 0.26
CA ILE A 3 -0.32 -5.76 0.55
C ILE A 3 -0.89 -5.20 -0.76
N PHE A 4 -0.02 -4.87 -1.73
CA PHE A 4 -0.43 -4.39 -3.06
C PHE A 4 -1.35 -5.38 -3.78
N TRP A 5 -1.13 -6.69 -3.63
CA TRP A 5 -1.99 -7.72 -4.20
C TRP A 5 -3.23 -8.06 -3.37
N GLY A 6 -3.45 -7.37 -2.24
CA GLY A 6 -4.54 -7.66 -1.31
C GLY A 6 -4.41 -9.00 -0.58
N LYS A 7 -3.28 -9.70 -0.68
CA LYS A 7 -3.01 -11.00 -0.03
C LYS A 7 -2.69 -10.84 1.45
N LYS A 8 -2.10 -9.71 1.83
CA LYS A 8 -1.72 -9.39 3.23
C LYS A 8 -2.64 -8.31 3.78
N THR A 9 -3.50 -8.69 4.71
CA THR A 9 -4.47 -7.81 5.39
C THR A 9 -4.06 -7.45 6.82
N ILE A 10 -2.93 -7.98 7.30
CA ILE A 10 -2.34 -7.63 8.60
C ILE A 10 -0.87 -7.31 8.39
N GLU A 11 -0.48 -6.10 8.76
CA GLU A 11 0.91 -5.65 8.82
C GLU A 11 1.39 -5.71 10.27
N TYR A 12 2.51 -6.39 10.53
CA TYR A 12 3.06 -6.51 11.88
C TYR A 12 4.10 -5.43 12.13
N ARG A 13 4.02 -4.77 13.29
CA ARG A 13 4.92 -3.68 13.70
C ARG A 13 5.29 -3.79 15.16
N SER A 14 6.48 -3.31 15.50
CA SER A 14 6.95 -3.23 16.89
C SER A 14 6.36 -2.07 17.69
N TRP A 15 5.50 -1.28 17.07
CA TRP A 15 4.94 -0.06 17.61
C TRP A 15 3.50 0.18 17.14
N SER A 16 2.78 1.02 17.85
CA SER A 16 1.36 1.33 17.63
C SER A 16 1.14 2.80 17.29
N THR A 17 -0.02 3.11 16.71
CA THR A 17 -0.48 4.48 16.43
C THR A 17 -1.97 4.62 16.74
N ASN A 18 -2.39 5.83 17.11
CA ASN A 18 -3.80 6.18 17.26
C ASN A 18 -4.49 6.46 15.91
N TYR A 19 -3.72 6.57 14.81
CA TYR A 19 -4.26 6.84 13.48
C TYR A 19 -5.13 5.68 12.96
N ARG A 20 -6.27 6.01 12.33
CA ARG A 20 -7.13 5.10 11.57
C ARG A 20 -7.57 5.81 10.31
N GLY A 21 -7.51 5.12 9.17
CA GLY A 21 -7.72 5.73 7.86
C GLY A 21 -6.73 5.25 6.83
N ASP A 22 -6.48 6.09 5.84
CA ASP A 22 -5.74 5.76 4.64
C ASP A 22 -4.22 5.83 4.88
N LEU A 23 -3.51 4.73 4.58
CA LEU A 23 -2.05 4.68 4.62
C LEU A 23 -1.49 4.41 3.22
N LEU A 24 -0.60 5.28 2.75
CA LEU A 24 0.16 5.02 1.54
C LEU A 24 1.21 3.93 1.77
N ILE A 25 1.15 2.88 0.96
CA ILE A 25 2.12 1.78 1.01
C ILE A 25 3.27 2.11 0.08
N CYS A 26 4.43 2.36 0.67
CA CYS A 26 5.66 2.71 -0.02
C CYS A 26 6.56 1.47 -0.20
N GLY A 27 7.03 1.23 -1.42
CA GLY A 27 8.09 0.27 -1.68
C GLY A 27 9.42 0.76 -1.10
N THR A 28 10.16 -0.13 -0.44
CA THR A 28 11.49 0.19 0.10
C THR A 28 12.42 0.68 -1.00
N ALA A 29 13.29 1.65 -0.69
CA ALA A 29 14.29 2.14 -1.64
C ALA A 29 15.32 1.05 -2.02
N LYS A 30 15.45 0.00 -1.19
CA LYS A 30 16.29 -1.16 -1.52
C LYS A 30 15.67 -1.92 -2.69
N LYS A 31 16.43 -2.04 -3.77
CA LYS A 31 16.07 -2.84 -4.93
C LYS A 31 16.04 -4.33 -4.55
N VAL A 32 14.84 -4.91 -4.54
CA VAL A 32 14.58 -6.33 -4.25
C VAL A 32 13.74 -6.87 -5.40
N HIS A 33 14.09 -8.04 -5.92
CA HIS A 33 13.41 -8.63 -7.07
C HIS A 33 11.89 -8.74 -6.81
N GLY A 34 11.09 -8.25 -7.76
CA GLY A 34 9.64 -8.18 -7.66
C GLY A 34 9.12 -7.00 -6.81
N GLY A 35 9.99 -6.16 -6.28
CA GLY A 35 9.64 -4.94 -5.55
C GLY A 35 9.48 -3.73 -6.47
N ILE A 36 8.83 -2.68 -5.97
CA ILE A 36 8.64 -1.40 -6.68
C ILE A 36 9.35 -0.30 -5.87
N PRO A 37 10.68 -0.19 -5.97
CA PRO A 37 11.46 0.66 -5.07
C PRO A 37 11.24 2.15 -5.34
N GLY A 38 10.99 2.92 -4.27
CA GLY A 38 10.88 4.39 -4.37
C GLY A 38 9.51 4.91 -4.82
N TYR A 39 8.48 4.06 -4.81
CA TYR A 39 7.11 4.45 -5.14
C TYR A 39 6.12 4.05 -4.05
N ALA A 40 5.12 4.90 -3.81
CA ALA A 40 3.87 4.51 -3.19
C ALA A 40 2.90 3.98 -4.26
N THR A 41 2.22 2.86 -4.01
CA THR A 41 1.50 2.14 -5.09
C THR A 41 0.05 1.78 -4.75
N CYS A 42 -0.33 1.84 -3.48
CA CYS A 42 -1.69 1.64 -3.04
C CYS A 42 -1.94 2.36 -1.72
N VAL A 43 -3.21 2.62 -1.45
CA VAL A 43 -3.70 3.01 -0.14
C VAL A 43 -4.21 1.77 0.57
N ALA A 44 -3.67 1.49 1.74
CA ALA A 44 -4.18 0.47 2.64
C ALA A 44 -4.93 1.14 3.80
N LYS A 45 -6.23 0.85 3.93
CA LYS A 45 -7.07 1.47 4.96
C LYS A 45 -6.88 0.75 6.31
N LEU A 46 -6.19 1.39 7.25
CA LEU A 46 -5.98 0.91 8.61
C LEU A 46 -7.25 1.05 9.44
N VAL A 47 -7.88 -0.08 9.77
CA VAL A 47 -9.16 -0.12 10.50
C VAL A 47 -9.00 -0.46 11.97
N LYS A 48 -7.99 -1.26 12.32
CA LYS A 48 -7.76 -1.71 13.69
C LYS A 48 -6.29 -1.99 13.93
N ILE A 49 -5.85 -1.87 15.18
CA ILE A 49 -4.57 -2.42 15.64
C ILE A 49 -4.88 -3.37 16.79
N ASP A 50 -4.46 -4.63 16.66
CA ASP A 50 -4.45 -5.59 17.77
C ASP A 50 -3.07 -5.58 18.44
N ARG A 51 -3.04 -5.72 19.77
CA ARG A 51 -1.82 -5.94 20.54
C ARG A 51 -1.73 -7.41 20.92
N TYR A 52 -0.64 -8.07 20.53
CA TYR A 52 -0.41 -9.49 20.83
C TYR A 52 0.60 -9.70 21.96
N GLY A 53 1.44 -8.69 22.23
CA GLY A 53 2.47 -8.76 23.26
C GLY A 53 3.15 -7.43 23.49
N ASP A 54 4.33 -7.47 24.10
CA ASP A 54 5.20 -6.31 24.13
C ASP A 54 5.86 -6.12 22.77
N HIS A 55 5.78 -4.90 22.23
CA HIS A 55 6.27 -4.58 20.90
C HIS A 55 5.78 -5.54 19.78
N ASP A 56 4.54 -6.03 19.88
CA ASP A 56 3.92 -6.86 18.85
C ASP A 56 2.49 -6.40 18.56
N TYR A 57 2.34 -5.71 17.42
CA TYR A 57 1.10 -5.10 16.98
C TYR A 57 0.72 -5.55 15.57
N GLY A 58 -0.51 -6.04 15.41
CA GLY A 58 -1.11 -6.36 14.12
C GLY A 58 -1.97 -5.22 13.62
N TRP A 59 -1.49 -4.50 12.62
CA TRP A 59 -2.22 -3.43 11.93
C TRP A 59 -3.15 -4.07 10.90
N ARG A 60 -4.46 -4.08 11.17
CA ARG A 60 -5.48 -4.64 10.28
C ARG A 60 -5.87 -3.64 9.20
N LEU A 61 -5.75 -4.10 7.97
CA LEU A 61 -6.05 -3.37 6.75
C LEU A 61 -7.39 -3.85 6.19
N ALA A 62 -8.25 -2.93 5.76
CA ALA A 62 -9.47 -3.29 5.06
C ALA A 62 -9.12 -4.00 3.73
N PRO A 63 -9.92 -4.97 3.27
CA PRO A 63 -9.77 -5.56 1.94
C PRO A 63 -9.79 -4.50 0.83
N PHE A 64 -9.24 -4.83 -0.33
CA PHE A 64 -9.34 -3.95 -1.50
C PHE A 64 -10.78 -3.90 -2.03
N GLY A 65 -11.25 -2.71 -2.38
CA GLY A 65 -12.61 -2.51 -2.92
C GLY A 65 -13.17 -1.12 -2.64
N LEU A 66 -14.44 -0.91 -3.02
CA LEU A 66 -15.09 0.41 -3.06
C LEU A 66 -14.96 1.24 -1.78
N SER A 67 -15.10 0.62 -0.61
CA SER A 67 -15.01 1.29 0.70
C SER A 67 -13.73 0.93 1.47
N GLY A 68 -12.82 0.17 0.85
CA GLY A 68 -11.68 -0.45 1.50
C GLY A 68 -10.36 0.19 1.14
N SER A 69 -9.35 -0.67 0.95
CA SER A 69 -8.06 -0.33 0.36
C SER A 69 -8.19 -0.21 -1.17
N TYR A 70 -7.30 0.53 -1.82
CA TYR A 70 -7.37 0.75 -3.27
C TYR A 70 -6.00 1.03 -3.89
N TRP A 71 -5.88 0.78 -5.19
CA TRP A 71 -4.69 1.10 -5.97
C TRP A 71 -4.69 2.57 -6.38
N ILE A 72 -3.50 3.12 -6.51
CA ILE A 72 -3.28 4.50 -6.97
C ILE A 72 -2.30 4.52 -8.11
N GLU A 73 -2.32 5.60 -8.89
CA GLU A 73 -1.19 5.93 -9.76
C GLU A 73 0.10 6.03 -8.93
N PRO A 74 1.19 5.34 -9.29
CA PRO A 74 2.40 5.31 -8.48
C PRO A 74 2.96 6.71 -8.21
N ILE A 75 3.17 7.03 -6.93
CA ILE A 75 3.72 8.32 -6.51
C ILE A 75 5.21 8.11 -6.21
N PRO A 76 6.14 8.81 -6.89
CA PRO A 76 7.54 8.80 -6.50
C PRO A 76 7.69 9.36 -5.08
N VAL A 77 8.28 8.57 -4.18
CA VAL A 77 8.45 8.96 -2.78
C VAL A 77 9.84 8.56 -2.27
N LYS A 78 10.42 9.42 -1.44
CA LYS A 78 11.56 9.05 -0.61
C LYS A 78 11.02 8.48 0.70
N GLY A 79 10.91 7.15 0.76
CA GLY A 79 10.40 6.45 1.95
C GLY A 79 11.15 6.84 3.22
N GLN A 80 10.43 6.91 4.33
CA GLN A 80 10.97 7.24 5.65
C GLN A 80 10.60 6.14 6.65
N LEU A 81 11.35 6.04 7.76
CA LEU A 81 10.97 5.17 8.87
C LEU A 81 9.79 5.79 9.61
N GLY A 82 8.80 4.96 9.97
CA GLY A 82 7.58 5.43 10.63
C GLY A 82 6.53 5.97 9.65
N LEU A 83 5.57 6.72 10.19
CA LEU A 83 4.55 7.42 9.39
C LEU A 83 5.07 8.81 9.02
N PHE A 84 4.81 9.20 7.78
CA PHE A 84 5.11 10.52 7.25
C PHE A 84 4.00 10.96 6.31
N ASN A 85 3.89 12.27 6.08
CA ASN A 85 2.85 12.82 5.22
C ASN A 85 3.33 12.94 3.77
N VAL A 86 2.41 12.68 2.87
CA VAL A 86 2.49 12.97 1.42
C VAL A 86 1.32 13.89 1.12
N ASP A 87 1.49 14.80 0.17
CA ASP A 87 0.42 15.74 -0.17
C ASP A 87 -0.74 15.02 -0.88
N ASP A 88 -1.97 15.21 -0.36
CA ASP A 88 -3.17 14.49 -0.80
C ASP A 88 -3.49 14.73 -2.28
N HIS A 89 -3.10 15.89 -2.86
CA HIS A 89 -3.34 16.17 -4.28
C HIS A 89 -2.58 15.22 -5.23
N LEU A 90 -1.55 14.53 -4.72
CA LEU A 90 -0.79 13.53 -5.48
C LEU A 90 -1.51 12.18 -5.55
N ILE A 91 -2.49 11.95 -4.66
CA ILE A 91 -3.19 10.68 -4.53
C ILE A 91 -4.29 10.59 -5.59
N LYS A 92 -4.02 9.84 -6.65
CA LYS A 92 -4.96 9.58 -7.75
C LYS A 92 -5.34 8.11 -7.76
N PRO A 93 -6.61 7.75 -7.51
CA PRO A 93 -7.06 6.37 -7.62
C PRO A 93 -6.75 5.80 -9.00
N ALA A 94 -6.20 4.59 -9.04
CA ALA A 94 -6.00 3.86 -10.28
C ALA A 94 -7.37 3.50 -10.90
N PRO A 95 -7.45 3.31 -12.22
CA PRO A 95 -8.71 2.99 -12.92
C PRO A 95 -9.17 1.52 -12.68
N VAL A 96 -8.81 0.93 -11.54
CA VAL A 96 -8.96 -0.50 -11.25
C VAL A 96 -9.63 -0.69 -9.90
N THR A 97 -10.64 -1.55 -9.86
CA THR A 97 -11.36 -1.93 -8.62
C THR A 97 -11.00 -3.33 -8.16
N GLY A 98 -10.24 -4.07 -8.96
CA GLY A 98 -9.76 -5.42 -8.66
C GLY A 98 -8.90 -5.99 -9.81
N PRO A 99 -8.23 -7.14 -9.59
CA PRO A 99 -7.32 -7.75 -10.56
C PRO A 99 -8.01 -8.39 -11.78
N GLN A 100 -9.34 -8.24 -11.93
CA GLN A 100 -10.17 -9.10 -12.78
C GLN A 100 -10.85 -8.32 -13.92
N ASP A 101 -10.07 -7.53 -14.68
CA ASP A 101 -10.52 -6.95 -15.96
C ASP A 101 -9.33 -6.57 -16.86
N VAL A 102 -9.57 -6.42 -18.16
CA VAL A 102 -8.67 -5.91 -19.20
C VAL A 102 -8.06 -4.56 -18.80
N VAL A 103 -8.86 -3.68 -18.18
CA VAL A 103 -8.38 -2.38 -17.68
C VAL A 103 -7.30 -2.57 -16.62
N ALA A 104 -7.50 -3.50 -15.68
CA ALA A 104 -6.54 -3.78 -14.63
C ALA A 104 -5.24 -4.39 -15.17
N LYS A 105 -5.36 -5.31 -16.13
CA LYS A 105 -4.20 -5.90 -16.80
C LYS A 105 -3.40 -4.85 -17.56
N ARG A 106 -4.08 -3.99 -18.33
CA ARG A 106 -3.44 -2.93 -19.12
C ARG A 106 -2.73 -1.93 -18.21
N TRP A 107 -3.42 -1.42 -17.19
CA TRP A 107 -2.84 -0.52 -16.20
C TRP A 107 -1.61 -1.13 -15.54
N PHE A 108 -1.69 -2.40 -15.12
CA PHE A 108 -0.53 -3.07 -14.53
C PHE A 108 0.64 -3.15 -15.52
N THR A 109 0.40 -3.58 -16.76
CA THR A 109 1.47 -3.72 -17.78
C THR A 109 2.10 -2.38 -18.16
N GLU A 110 1.31 -1.33 -18.30
CA GLU A 110 1.77 -0.02 -18.80
C GLU A 110 2.34 0.88 -17.69
N VAL A 111 1.81 0.77 -16.46
CA VAL A 111 2.13 1.69 -15.36
C VAL A 111 2.97 1.03 -14.28
N VAL A 112 2.58 -0.16 -13.82
CA VAL A 112 3.20 -0.79 -12.63
C VAL A 112 4.40 -1.66 -13.01
N ALA A 113 4.27 -2.50 -14.02
CA ALA A 113 5.30 -3.45 -14.44
C ALA A 113 6.65 -2.79 -14.80
N PRO A 114 6.70 -1.62 -15.46
CA PRO A 114 7.97 -0.93 -15.74
C PRO A 114 8.71 -0.47 -14.49
N LEU A 115 8.03 -0.39 -13.33
CA LEU A 115 8.59 0.07 -12.07
C LEU A 115 9.08 -1.09 -11.18
N ILE A 116 8.81 -2.33 -11.58
CA ILE A 116 9.26 -3.52 -10.86
C ILE A 116 10.76 -3.74 -11.10
N TYR A 117 11.50 -3.99 -10.04
CA TYR A 117 12.92 -4.35 -10.07
C TYR A 117 13.15 -5.86 -10.22
#